data_AF-A0A8T7BJ91-F1
#
_entry.id   AF-A0A8T7BJ91-F1
#
_cell.length_a   1.000
_cell.length_b   1.000
_cell.length_c   1.000
_cell.angle_alpha   90.00
_cell.angle_beta   90.00
_cell.angle_gamma   90.00
#
_symmetry.space_group_name_H-M   'P 1'
#
loop_
_entity.id
_entity.type
_entity.pdbx_description
1 polymer ?
#
loop_
_entity_poly.entity_id
_entity_poly.type
_entity_poly.pdbx_seq_one_letter_code
_entity_poly.pdbx_strand_id
1 'polypeptide(L)'
;MTPPVSVADIMPYAREFAANENGFLGHGFGIVQSGEKVILVTSSITEGSELYHEAIVRALEERGVEPILMHDYELVGVTLEDARRLRDFVNKSGGKLDFFSLQDSSRGWAEGCSHFRLNDFLKDTRPDLYELCNPPGISADLPPDLREIDNKLRNTNFFASSFIPDYLNQYMDEDPNVKGVFWGRGGPVWEPFHPHKERWLGLFRFDNMWTAMSPRSDFPADVWLLSEELTMEPMAATDKVVITDPEGTNAWWDMTEEQSQRWVRGVYLRGHIFMFPQEAYG
;
A
#
# COMPACT_ATOMS: atom_id res chain seq x y z
N MET A 1 -7.78 9.27 -22.33
CA MET A 1 -8.97 9.27 -21.47
C MET A 1 -9.18 10.70 -21.02
N THR A 2 -10.39 11.23 -21.11
CA THR A 2 -10.68 12.61 -20.69
C THR A 2 -10.88 12.63 -19.17
N PRO A 3 -10.28 13.57 -18.43
CA PRO A 3 -10.52 13.68 -16.99
C PRO A 3 -12.02 13.89 -16.71
N PRO A 4 -12.59 13.23 -15.68
CA PRO A 4 -13.97 13.47 -15.28
C PRO A 4 -14.13 14.90 -14.76
N VAL A 5 -15.30 15.49 -15.00
CA VAL A 5 -15.64 16.84 -14.52
C VAL A 5 -16.71 16.82 -13.43
N SER A 6 -17.31 15.65 -13.20
CA SER A 6 -18.37 15.45 -12.23
C SER A 6 -18.35 14.04 -11.64
N VAL A 7 -18.96 13.89 -10.47
CA VAL A 7 -19.19 12.58 -9.83
C VAL A 7 -19.99 11.66 -10.74
N ALA A 8 -20.95 12.20 -11.50
CA ALA A 8 -21.79 11.42 -12.42
C ALA A 8 -20.97 10.69 -13.49
N ASP A 9 -19.85 11.27 -13.93
CA ASP A 9 -18.94 10.66 -14.90
C ASP A 9 -18.22 9.43 -14.32
N ILE A 10 -18.06 9.40 -13.00
CA ILE A 10 -17.30 8.38 -12.26
C ILE A 10 -18.23 7.26 -11.74
N MET A 11 -19.50 7.57 -11.47
CA MET A 11 -20.47 6.63 -10.86
C MET A 11 -20.56 5.25 -11.53
N PRO A 12 -20.54 5.08 -12.87
CA PRO A 12 -20.56 3.75 -13.48
C PRO A 12 -19.39 2.87 -13.01
N TYR A 13 -18.19 3.46 -12.94
CA TYR A 13 -16.98 2.78 -12.49
C TYR A 13 -16.98 2.57 -10.98
N ALA A 14 -17.46 3.55 -10.20
CA ALA A 14 -17.57 3.42 -8.76
C ALA A 14 -18.51 2.28 -8.35
N ARG A 15 -19.62 2.07 -9.08
CA ARG A 15 -20.54 0.94 -8.84
C ARG A 15 -19.90 -0.41 -9.15
N GLU A 16 -19.18 -0.52 -10.25
CA GLU A 16 -18.44 -1.73 -10.60
C GLU A 16 -17.37 -2.05 -9.54
N PHE A 17 -16.62 -1.03 -9.14
CA PHE A 17 -15.60 -1.15 -8.10
C PHE A 17 -16.19 -1.53 -6.74
N ALA A 18 -17.32 -0.92 -6.37
CA ALA A 18 -18.05 -1.22 -5.14
C ALA A 18 -18.61 -2.65 -5.14
N ALA A 19 -18.98 -3.20 -6.30
CA ALA A 19 -19.54 -4.56 -6.41
C ALA A 19 -18.47 -5.66 -6.44
N ASN A 20 -17.20 -5.33 -6.72
CA ASN A 20 -16.15 -6.31 -6.86
C ASN A 20 -15.73 -6.90 -5.51
N GLU A 21 -15.78 -8.23 -5.37
CA GLU A 21 -15.41 -8.95 -4.15
C GLU A 21 -13.90 -9.13 -3.98
N ASN A 22 -13.12 -8.94 -5.06
CA ASN A 22 -11.68 -9.16 -5.07
C ASN A 22 -10.92 -7.84 -5.27
N GLY A 23 -10.04 -7.52 -4.33
CA GLY A 23 -9.13 -6.38 -4.42
C GLY A 23 -7.73 -6.79 -4.89
N PHE A 24 -6.92 -5.79 -5.24
CA PHE A 24 -5.52 -6.00 -5.61
C PHE A 24 -4.68 -6.58 -4.46
N LEU A 25 -4.90 -6.13 -3.22
CA LEU A 25 -4.53 -6.84 -2.00
C LEU A 25 -5.76 -6.90 -1.10
N GLY A 26 -5.98 -8.05 -0.45
CA GLY A 26 -7.15 -8.30 0.38
C GLY A 26 -8.45 -8.47 -0.42
N HIS A 27 -9.57 -8.20 0.23
CA HIS A 27 -10.90 -8.24 -0.36
C HIS A 27 -11.20 -6.95 -1.13
N GLY A 28 -12.17 -7.04 -2.04
CA GLY A 28 -12.82 -5.88 -2.66
C GLY A 28 -14.08 -5.49 -1.88
N PHE A 29 -14.66 -4.34 -2.20
CA PHE A 29 -15.83 -3.79 -1.52
C PHE A 29 -17.08 -4.66 -1.58
N GLY A 30 -17.16 -5.59 -2.54
CA GLY A 30 -18.27 -6.52 -2.74
C GLY A 30 -18.56 -7.39 -1.53
N ILE A 31 -17.56 -7.66 -0.67
CA ILE A 31 -17.75 -8.48 0.53
C ILE A 31 -18.61 -7.82 1.61
N VAL A 32 -18.76 -6.49 1.54
CA VAL A 32 -19.53 -5.69 2.50
C VAL A 32 -21.00 -5.76 2.10
N GLN A 33 -21.83 -6.14 3.06
CA GLN A 33 -23.26 -6.38 2.91
C GLN A 33 -24.07 -5.16 3.32
N SER A 34 -25.30 -5.07 2.83
CA SER A 34 -26.24 -4.03 3.24
C SER A 34 -26.43 -4.02 4.77
N GLY A 35 -26.38 -2.84 5.37
CA GLY A 35 -26.48 -2.61 6.81
C GLY A 35 -25.13 -2.70 7.55
N GLU A 36 -24.06 -3.14 6.90
CA GLU A 36 -22.72 -3.14 7.49
C GLU A 36 -22.05 -1.77 7.32
N LYS A 37 -21.17 -1.45 8.27
CA LYS A 37 -20.36 -0.24 8.29
C LYS A 37 -18.90 -0.55 8.00
N VAL A 38 -18.22 0.30 7.23
CA VAL A 38 -16.80 0.12 6.88
C VAL A 38 -16.05 1.44 6.88
N ILE A 39 -14.77 1.39 7.28
CA ILE A 39 -13.89 2.56 7.24
C ILE A 39 -13.13 2.57 5.92
N LEU A 40 -13.07 3.73 5.28
CA LEU A 40 -12.24 4.02 4.11
C LEU A 40 -11.17 5.02 4.53
N VAL A 41 -9.92 4.60 4.58
CA VAL A 41 -8.81 5.52 4.88
C VAL A 41 -8.11 5.89 3.59
N THR A 42 -8.29 7.12 3.16
CA THR A 42 -7.57 7.66 2.00
C THR A 42 -6.29 8.34 2.44
N SER A 43 -5.23 8.11 1.66
CA SER A 43 -4.05 8.95 1.78
C SER A 43 -4.41 10.37 1.36
N SER A 44 -3.88 11.35 2.07
CA SER A 44 -4.21 12.72 1.77
C SER A 44 -3.52 13.22 0.51
N ILE A 45 -4.18 14.21 -0.09
CA ILE A 45 -3.63 15.18 -1.01
C ILE A 45 -3.39 14.74 -2.47
N THR A 46 -4.06 13.71 -2.99
CA THR A 46 -4.16 13.59 -4.46
C THR A 46 -5.09 14.69 -4.97
N GLU A 47 -4.58 15.60 -5.80
CA GLU A 47 -5.40 16.71 -6.32
C GLU A 47 -6.58 16.16 -7.16
N GLY A 48 -7.79 16.59 -6.83
CA GLY A 48 -9.00 16.16 -7.52
C GLY A 48 -9.52 14.79 -7.08
N SER A 49 -8.98 14.21 -5.99
CA SER A 49 -9.47 12.94 -5.44
C SER A 49 -10.88 13.04 -4.87
N GLU A 50 -11.35 14.25 -4.55
CA GLU A 50 -12.64 14.50 -3.91
C GLU A 50 -13.82 13.94 -4.72
N LEU A 51 -13.79 14.08 -6.05
CA LEU A 51 -14.84 13.54 -6.93
C LEU A 51 -14.89 12.01 -6.90
N TYR A 52 -13.73 11.36 -6.74
CA TYR A 52 -13.63 9.90 -6.69
C TYR A 52 -14.09 9.37 -5.33
N HIS A 53 -13.67 10.01 -4.24
CA HIS A 53 -14.12 9.65 -2.89
C HIS A 53 -15.64 9.80 -2.75
N GLU A 54 -16.21 10.88 -3.28
CA GLU A 54 -17.66 11.08 -3.29
C GLU A 54 -18.37 10.01 -4.14
N ALA A 55 -17.82 9.65 -5.30
CA ALA A 55 -18.41 8.61 -6.16
C ALA A 55 -18.42 7.23 -5.48
N ILE A 56 -17.33 6.82 -4.83
CA ILE A 56 -17.27 5.51 -4.16
C ILE A 56 -18.12 5.46 -2.90
N VAL A 57 -18.19 6.54 -2.13
CA VAL A 57 -19.12 6.66 -0.99
C VAL A 57 -20.56 6.46 -1.45
N ARG A 58 -20.99 7.20 -2.50
CA ARG A 58 -22.33 7.05 -3.06
C ARG A 58 -22.61 5.64 -3.59
N ALA A 59 -21.64 5.01 -4.24
CA ALA A 59 -21.80 3.65 -4.75
C ALA A 59 -21.97 2.61 -3.62
N LEU A 60 -21.30 2.80 -2.48
CA LEU A 60 -21.48 1.97 -1.30
C LEU A 60 -22.84 2.22 -0.62
N GLU A 61 -23.25 3.48 -0.50
CA GLU A 61 -24.57 3.85 0.04
C GLU A 61 -25.72 3.30 -0.82
N GLU A 62 -25.58 3.30 -2.16
CA GLU A 62 -26.54 2.65 -3.08
C GLU A 62 -26.70 1.15 -2.82
N ARG A 63 -25.66 0.49 -2.27
CA ARG A 63 -25.68 -0.92 -1.84
C ARG A 63 -26.20 -1.10 -0.40
N GLY A 64 -26.57 -0.01 0.28
CA GLY A 64 -27.00 -0.01 1.67
C GLY A 64 -25.86 -0.19 2.67
N VAL A 65 -24.61 0.04 2.27
CA VAL A 65 -23.43 0.04 3.16
C VAL A 65 -23.27 1.43 3.78
N GLU A 66 -22.78 1.50 5.03
CA GLU A 66 -22.43 2.76 5.70
C GLU A 66 -20.92 3.01 5.65
N PRO A 67 -20.40 3.77 4.66
CA PRO A 67 -18.98 4.09 4.59
C PRO A 67 -18.60 5.24 5.54
N ILE A 68 -17.50 5.09 6.27
CA ILE A 68 -16.84 6.16 7.04
C ILE A 68 -15.56 6.55 6.31
N LEU A 69 -15.57 7.67 5.61
CA LEU A 69 -14.37 8.21 4.98
C LEU A 69 -13.52 8.95 6.02
N MET A 70 -12.26 8.55 6.18
CA MET A 70 -11.26 9.21 7.00
C MET A 70 -10.05 9.58 6.14
N HIS A 71 -9.47 10.75 6.40
CA HIS A 71 -8.23 11.16 5.78
C HIS A 71 -7.05 10.91 6.73
N ASP A 72 -5.93 10.39 6.22
CA ASP A 72 -4.74 10.13 7.03
C ASP A 72 -4.21 11.38 7.79
N TYR A 73 -4.33 12.60 7.24
CA TYR A 73 -3.98 13.84 7.94
C TYR A 73 -4.80 14.05 9.21
N GLU A 74 -6.07 13.65 9.20
CA GLU A 74 -6.99 13.78 10.34
C GLU A 74 -6.53 12.85 11.46
N LEU A 75 -6.10 11.64 11.08
CA LEU A 75 -5.63 10.64 12.01
C LEU A 75 -4.39 11.13 12.75
N VAL A 76 -3.44 11.79 12.07
CA VAL A 76 -2.20 12.28 12.69
C VAL A 76 -2.25 13.73 13.18
N GLY A 77 -3.44 14.33 13.26
CA GLY A 77 -3.63 15.68 13.78
C GLY A 77 -2.98 16.78 12.93
N VAL A 78 -2.87 16.55 11.61
CA VAL A 78 -2.40 17.54 10.63
C VAL A 78 -3.62 18.20 9.99
N THR A 79 -3.59 19.52 9.78
CA THR A 79 -4.69 20.21 9.12
C THR A 79 -4.67 19.95 7.60
N LEU A 80 -5.83 20.02 6.94
CA LEU A 80 -5.91 19.93 5.48
C LEU A 80 -5.05 21.01 4.78
N GLU A 81 -4.96 22.20 5.37
CA GLU A 81 -4.14 23.30 4.85
C GLU A 81 -2.64 22.97 4.90
N ASP A 82 -2.17 22.46 6.04
CA ASP A 82 -0.78 22.05 6.22
C ASP A 82 -0.39 20.88 5.32
N ALA A 83 -1.28 19.89 5.20
CA ALA A 83 -1.11 18.79 4.27
C ALA A 83 -0.98 19.32 2.83
N ARG A 84 -1.92 20.16 2.36
CA ARG A 84 -1.87 20.79 1.03
C ARG A 84 -0.59 21.60 0.81
N ARG A 85 -0.11 22.32 1.82
CA ARG A 85 1.14 23.09 1.76
C ARG A 85 2.35 22.19 1.54
N LEU A 86 2.41 21.04 2.23
CA LEU A 86 3.47 20.04 2.02
C LEU A 86 3.45 19.50 0.60
N ARG A 87 2.28 19.06 0.09
CA ARG A 87 2.15 18.60 -1.30
C ARG A 87 2.58 19.68 -2.30
N ASP A 88 2.11 20.91 -2.13
CA ASP A 88 2.42 21.98 -3.08
C ASP A 88 3.92 22.28 -3.11
N PHE A 89 4.60 22.21 -1.95
CA PHE A 89 6.05 22.32 -1.87
C PHE A 89 6.74 21.18 -2.62
N VAL A 90 6.31 19.95 -2.38
CA VAL A 90 6.78 18.73 -3.05
C VAL A 90 6.64 18.83 -4.58
N ASN A 91 5.45 19.19 -5.06
CA ASN A 91 5.14 19.30 -6.48
C ASN A 91 5.97 20.40 -7.17
N LYS A 92 6.19 21.53 -6.48
CA LYS A 92 6.98 22.66 -7.01
C LYS A 92 8.48 22.37 -7.04
N SER A 93 8.98 21.53 -6.15
CA SER A 93 10.42 21.22 -6.03
C SER A 93 10.94 20.26 -7.11
N GLY A 94 10.18 20.06 -8.20
CA GLY A 94 10.55 19.17 -9.30
C GLY A 94 10.12 17.71 -9.09
N GLY A 95 9.47 17.41 -7.97
CA GLY A 95 8.68 16.20 -7.82
C GLY A 95 7.43 16.29 -8.70
N LYS A 96 7.53 15.94 -9.98
CA LYS A 96 6.33 15.59 -10.80
C LYS A 96 5.75 14.21 -10.41
N LEU A 97 6.01 13.85 -9.18
CA LEU A 97 5.77 12.59 -8.55
C LEU A 97 4.98 13.02 -7.31
N ASP A 98 3.74 12.56 -7.22
CA ASP A 98 2.89 12.76 -6.06
C ASP A 98 3.64 12.46 -4.74
N PHE A 99 3.07 12.87 -3.60
CA PHE A 99 3.67 12.64 -2.28
C PHE A 99 4.13 11.18 -2.07
N PHE A 100 3.46 10.23 -2.72
CA PHE A 100 3.84 8.81 -2.75
C PHE A 100 5.04 8.52 -3.64
N SER A 101 5.15 9.11 -4.81
CA SER A 101 6.28 8.87 -5.71
C SER A 101 7.52 9.66 -5.35
N LEU A 102 7.46 10.55 -4.34
CA LEU A 102 8.66 10.90 -3.55
C LEU A 102 9.10 9.77 -2.62
N GLN A 103 8.17 9.06 -1.98
CA GLN A 103 8.46 7.89 -1.13
C GLN A 103 8.87 6.67 -1.97
N ASP A 104 8.30 6.52 -3.16
CA ASP A 104 8.58 5.49 -4.17
C ASP A 104 9.73 5.87 -5.09
N SER A 105 10.24 7.11 -5.00
CA SER A 105 11.49 7.47 -5.64
C SER A 105 12.62 6.66 -4.98
N SER A 106 13.68 6.38 -5.73
CA SER A 106 14.88 5.73 -5.18
C SER A 106 15.41 6.40 -3.91
N ARG A 107 15.14 7.70 -3.72
CA ARG A 107 15.49 8.46 -2.51
C ARG A 107 14.56 8.17 -1.33
N GLY A 108 13.26 8.01 -1.56
CA GLY A 108 12.30 7.67 -0.51
C GLY A 108 12.42 6.21 -0.06
N TRP A 109 12.67 5.29 -0.99
CA TRP A 109 12.99 3.88 -0.66
C TRP A 109 14.27 3.77 0.15
N ALA A 110 15.33 4.51 -0.20
CA ALA A 110 16.57 4.52 0.58
C ALA A 110 16.34 5.00 2.02
N GLU A 111 15.54 6.05 2.22
CA GLU A 111 15.19 6.54 3.56
C GLU A 111 14.29 5.56 4.34
N GLY A 112 13.27 4.96 3.71
CA GLY A 112 12.32 4.04 4.36
C GLY A 112 12.91 2.66 4.67
N CYS A 113 13.75 2.14 3.77
CA CYS A 113 14.43 0.85 3.91
C CYS A 113 15.76 0.95 4.68
N SER A 114 16.06 2.12 5.26
CA SER A 114 17.26 2.35 6.08
C SER A 114 17.38 1.42 7.31
N HIS A 115 16.31 0.72 7.67
CA HIS A 115 16.17 -0.14 8.85
C HIS A 115 16.63 -1.60 8.66
N PHE A 116 17.08 -1.99 7.47
CA PHE A 116 17.63 -3.34 7.29
C PHE A 116 19.01 -3.45 7.94
N ARG A 117 19.28 -4.61 8.57
CA ARG A 117 20.62 -4.97 9.11
C ARG A 117 21.76 -4.78 8.09
N LEU A 118 21.43 -4.77 6.80
CA LEU A 118 22.34 -4.43 5.71
C LEU A 118 22.88 -3.00 5.81
N ASN A 119 22.08 -2.01 6.19
CA ASN A 119 22.54 -0.62 6.30
C ASN A 119 23.50 -0.44 7.47
N ASP A 120 23.26 -1.09 8.61
CA ASP A 120 24.22 -1.07 9.72
C ASP A 120 25.52 -1.78 9.33
N PHE A 121 25.42 -2.92 8.65
CA PHE A 121 26.59 -3.60 8.08
C PHE A 121 27.35 -2.70 7.08
N LEU A 122 26.67 -2.01 6.18
CA LEU A 122 27.31 -1.11 5.22
C LEU A 122 27.94 0.11 5.90
N LYS A 123 27.28 0.73 6.88
CA LYS A 123 27.87 1.82 7.69
C LYS A 123 29.18 1.37 8.34
N ASP A 124 29.18 0.18 8.92
CA ASP A 124 30.32 -0.34 9.68
C ASP A 124 31.46 -0.86 8.79
N THR A 125 31.13 -1.45 7.63
CA THR A 125 32.12 -2.16 6.79
C THR A 125 32.48 -1.44 5.49
N ARG A 126 31.57 -0.64 4.92
CA ARG A 126 31.73 0.07 3.64
C ARG A 126 31.01 1.43 3.67
N PRO A 127 31.48 2.39 4.51
CA PRO A 127 30.85 3.70 4.63
C PRO A 127 30.80 4.47 3.30
N ASP A 128 31.77 4.22 2.41
CA ASP A 128 31.80 4.76 1.04
C ASP A 128 30.60 4.29 0.20
N LEU A 129 30.24 3.01 0.29
CA LEU A 129 29.04 2.50 -0.38
C LEU A 129 27.78 2.92 0.34
N TYR A 130 27.80 2.98 1.68
CA TYR A 130 26.66 3.44 2.45
C TYR A 130 26.21 4.85 2.02
N GLU A 131 27.15 5.79 1.90
CA GLU A 131 26.85 7.16 1.46
C GLU A 131 26.32 7.22 0.02
N LEU A 132 26.86 6.38 -0.88
CA LEU A 132 26.39 6.28 -2.27
C LEU A 132 24.99 5.66 -2.38
N CYS A 133 24.68 4.67 -1.53
CA CYS A 133 23.40 3.96 -1.52
C CYS A 133 22.31 4.71 -0.74
N ASN A 134 22.68 5.64 0.16
CA ASN A 134 21.76 6.41 0.99
C ASN A 134 21.97 7.92 0.80
N PRO A 135 21.73 8.47 -0.40
CA PRO A 135 21.78 9.92 -0.60
C PRO A 135 20.70 10.60 0.26
N PRO A 136 20.91 11.84 0.75
CA PRO A 136 19.87 12.60 1.45
C PRO A 136 18.60 12.67 0.60
N GLY A 137 17.47 12.24 1.16
CA GLY A 137 16.20 12.33 0.48
C GLY A 137 15.57 13.71 0.57
N ILE A 138 14.38 13.83 0.00
CA ILE A 138 13.67 15.11 -0.16
C ILE A 138 13.35 15.78 1.19
N SER A 139 13.24 15.01 2.28
CA SER A 139 12.97 15.57 3.61
C SER A 139 14.09 16.46 4.15
N ALA A 140 15.32 16.30 3.64
CA ALA A 140 16.43 17.21 3.94
C ALA A 140 16.20 18.62 3.37
N ASP A 141 15.50 18.73 2.24
CA ASP A 141 15.21 19.98 1.54
C ASP A 141 13.94 20.67 2.08
N LEU A 142 13.17 20.00 2.94
CA LEU A 142 11.96 20.56 3.54
C LEU A 142 12.29 21.66 4.57
N PRO A 143 11.56 22.80 4.54
CA PRO A 143 11.49 23.76 5.65
C PRO A 143 11.15 23.07 6.97
N PRO A 144 11.65 23.55 8.14
CA PRO A 144 11.48 22.87 9.43
C PRO A 144 10.02 22.55 9.81
N ASP A 145 9.10 23.46 9.50
CA ASP A 145 7.68 23.30 9.75
C ASP A 145 7.03 22.25 8.81
N LEU A 146 7.40 22.27 7.52
CA LEU A 146 7.00 21.22 6.57
C LEU A 146 7.60 19.86 6.89
N ARG A 147 8.79 19.81 7.48
CA ARG A 147 9.44 18.57 7.93
C ARG A 147 8.69 17.94 9.11
N GLU A 148 8.18 18.74 10.04
CA GLU A 148 7.34 18.22 11.13
C GLU A 148 6.05 17.60 10.58
N ILE A 149 5.40 18.29 9.64
CA ILE A 149 4.19 17.80 8.97
C ILE A 149 4.49 16.51 8.20
N ASP A 150 5.58 16.50 7.43
CA ASP A 150 6.05 15.32 6.68
C ASP A 150 6.36 14.15 7.61
N ASN A 151 6.97 14.37 8.78
CA ASN A 151 7.19 13.29 9.74
C ASN A 151 5.88 12.71 10.29
N LYS A 152 4.87 13.55 10.58
CA LYS A 152 3.55 13.08 11.03
C LYS A 152 2.85 12.28 9.93
N LEU A 153 2.88 12.76 8.69
CA LEU A 153 2.28 12.08 7.54
C LEU A 153 3.10 10.88 7.05
N ARG A 154 4.41 10.79 7.33
CA ARG A 154 5.19 9.58 7.05
C ARG A 154 4.93 8.48 8.07
N ASN A 155 4.54 8.83 9.30
CA ASN A 155 4.06 7.88 10.31
C ASN A 155 2.71 7.24 9.96
N THR A 156 2.10 7.61 8.83
CA THR A 156 0.93 6.93 8.26
C THR A 156 1.32 5.92 7.18
N ASN A 157 2.60 5.79 6.84
CA ASN A 157 3.06 5.02 5.70
C ASN A 157 3.46 3.58 6.04
N PHE A 158 3.50 2.76 4.99
CA PHE A 158 3.83 1.36 4.86
C PHE A 158 4.94 0.79 5.77
N PHE A 159 5.95 1.59 6.15
CA PHE A 159 7.07 1.15 7.02
C PHE A 159 7.11 1.84 8.40
N ALA A 160 6.27 2.83 8.65
CA ALA A 160 6.30 3.61 9.88
C ALA A 160 5.17 3.16 10.83
N SER A 161 5.61 2.52 11.92
CA SER A 161 4.96 2.31 13.21
C SER A 161 3.49 2.75 13.40
N SER A 162 2.66 1.74 13.69
CA SER A 162 1.60 1.62 14.72
C SER A 162 0.43 2.62 14.78
N PHE A 163 0.59 3.90 14.47
CA PHE A 163 -0.39 4.90 14.91
C PHE A 163 -1.77 4.77 14.24
N ILE A 164 -1.83 4.68 12.91
CA ILE A 164 -3.11 4.50 12.20
C ILE A 164 -3.78 3.17 12.58
N PRO A 165 -3.10 2.01 12.51
CA PRO A 165 -3.66 0.74 12.94
C PRO A 165 -4.18 0.75 14.38
N ASP A 166 -3.43 1.34 15.33
CA ASP A 166 -3.84 1.43 16.74
C ASP A 166 -5.11 2.30 16.89
N TYR A 167 -5.14 3.47 16.24
CA TYR A 167 -6.31 4.35 16.25
C TYR A 167 -7.54 3.66 15.64
N LEU A 168 -7.37 2.98 14.50
CA LEU A 168 -8.46 2.27 13.83
C LEU A 168 -8.94 1.08 14.66
N ASN A 169 -8.04 0.35 15.31
CA ASN A 169 -8.40 -0.73 16.23
C ASN A 169 -9.23 -0.18 17.40
N GLN A 170 -8.81 0.93 18.01
CA GLN A 170 -9.57 1.57 19.07
C GLN A 170 -10.95 2.03 18.57
N TYR A 171 -11.02 2.67 17.40
CA TYR A 171 -12.28 3.11 16.81
C TYR A 171 -13.26 1.94 16.60
N MET A 172 -12.75 0.81 16.08
CA MET A 172 -13.56 -0.40 15.85
C MET A 172 -13.92 -1.12 17.17
N ASP A 173 -13.14 -0.96 18.23
CA ASP A 173 -13.51 -1.45 19.57
C ASP A 173 -14.67 -0.65 20.17
N GLU A 174 -14.77 0.65 19.86
CA GLU A 174 -15.83 1.55 20.33
C GLU A 174 -17.13 1.40 19.52
N ASP A 175 -17.06 1.05 18.23
CA ASP A 175 -18.22 0.73 17.39
C ASP A 175 -18.11 -0.67 16.77
N PRO A 176 -18.62 -1.72 17.45
CA PRO A 176 -18.52 -3.10 16.98
C PRO A 176 -19.34 -3.39 15.72
N ASN A 177 -20.14 -2.44 15.22
CA ASN A 177 -20.84 -2.58 13.94
C ASN A 177 -19.94 -2.29 12.74
N VAL A 178 -18.74 -1.73 12.97
CA VAL A 178 -17.73 -1.55 11.93
C VAL A 178 -17.12 -2.92 11.60
N LYS A 179 -17.34 -3.39 10.37
CA LYS A 179 -16.81 -4.67 9.88
C LYS A 179 -15.29 -4.67 9.77
N GLY A 180 -14.71 -3.54 9.40
CA GLY A 180 -13.29 -3.40 9.16
C GLY A 180 -12.94 -2.16 8.36
N VAL A 181 -11.70 -2.12 7.88
CA VAL A 181 -11.11 -0.98 7.18
C VAL A 181 -10.51 -1.36 5.83
N PHE A 182 -10.75 -0.52 4.83
CA PHE A 182 -9.99 -0.49 3.59
C PHE A 182 -8.93 0.61 3.67
N TRP A 183 -7.65 0.24 3.64
CA TRP A 183 -6.52 1.15 3.83
C TRP A 183 -5.24 0.65 3.16
N GLY A 184 -4.43 1.61 2.72
CA GLY A 184 -3.12 1.38 2.12
C GLY A 184 -3.17 1.33 0.60
N ARG A 185 -1.98 1.37 -0.01
CA ARG A 185 -1.80 1.28 -1.48
C ARG A 185 -1.01 0.06 -1.97
N GLY A 186 -0.27 -0.63 -1.10
CA GLY A 186 0.54 -1.80 -1.46
C GLY A 186 1.35 -2.34 -0.28
N GLY A 187 1.91 -3.55 -0.45
CA GLY A 187 2.74 -4.24 0.56
C GLY A 187 1.97 -4.84 1.76
N PRO A 188 2.66 -5.45 2.75
CA PRO A 188 2.13 -5.95 4.02
C PRO A 188 1.46 -4.92 4.97
N VAL A 189 0.58 -4.05 4.47
CA VAL A 189 -0.16 -3.05 5.27
C VAL A 189 -1.12 -3.64 6.30
N TRP A 190 -1.38 -4.96 6.24
CA TRP A 190 -2.13 -5.68 7.26
C TRP A 190 -1.29 -6.05 8.49
N GLU A 191 0.05 -6.14 8.38
CA GLU A 191 0.91 -6.57 9.49
C GLU A 191 0.77 -5.66 10.73
N PRO A 192 0.72 -4.33 10.58
CA PRO A 192 0.52 -3.44 11.71
C PRO A 192 -0.82 -3.61 12.46
N PHE A 193 -1.81 -4.32 11.91
CA PHE A 193 -3.06 -4.62 12.61
C PHE A 193 -2.95 -5.78 13.61
N HIS A 194 -1.81 -6.47 13.71
CA HIS A 194 -1.65 -7.60 14.64
C HIS A 194 -1.99 -7.21 16.10
N PRO A 195 -2.79 -8.01 16.83
CA PRO A 195 -3.29 -9.34 16.46
C PRO A 195 -4.58 -9.35 15.62
N HIS A 196 -5.26 -8.22 15.46
CA HIS A 196 -6.55 -8.06 14.79
C HIS A 196 -6.47 -7.91 13.26
N LYS A 197 -5.65 -8.73 12.61
CA LYS A 197 -5.39 -8.64 11.15
C LYS A 197 -6.68 -8.79 10.33
N GLU A 198 -7.67 -9.50 10.84
CA GLU A 198 -8.99 -9.68 10.22
C GLU A 198 -9.78 -8.38 10.03
N ARG A 199 -9.43 -7.31 10.76
CA ARG A 199 -10.07 -6.01 10.62
C ARG A 199 -9.59 -5.24 9.39
N TRP A 200 -8.43 -5.58 8.85
CA TRP A 200 -7.99 -5.05 7.55
C TRP A 200 -8.67 -5.84 6.43
N LEU A 201 -9.55 -5.17 5.69
CA LEU A 201 -10.35 -5.79 4.64
C LEU A 201 -9.62 -5.79 3.28
N GLY A 202 -8.85 -4.75 2.99
CA GLY A 202 -8.16 -4.61 1.71
C GLY A 202 -7.62 -3.20 1.48
N LEU A 203 -7.12 -2.94 0.27
CA LEU A 203 -6.62 -1.61 -0.11
C LEU A 203 -7.76 -0.66 -0.49
N PHE A 204 -7.52 0.64 -0.29
CA PHE A 204 -8.34 1.69 -0.86
C PHE A 204 -7.52 2.51 -1.86
N ARG A 205 -7.82 2.34 -3.16
CA ARG A 205 -7.08 2.98 -4.27
C ARG A 205 -7.96 3.83 -5.20
N PHE A 206 -9.20 4.12 -4.81
CA PHE A 206 -10.18 4.80 -5.65
C PHE A 206 -10.08 6.34 -5.50
N ASP A 207 -8.99 6.92 -6.00
CA ASP A 207 -8.63 8.32 -5.73
C ASP A 207 -8.17 9.13 -6.95
N ASN A 208 -8.04 8.50 -8.13
CA ASN A 208 -7.68 9.20 -9.35
C ASN A 208 -8.21 8.46 -10.61
N MET A 209 -8.16 9.12 -11.77
CA MET A 209 -8.71 8.56 -13.02
C MET A 209 -8.02 7.26 -13.46
N TRP A 210 -6.75 7.06 -13.12
CA TRP A 210 -5.97 5.90 -13.55
C TRP A 210 -6.36 4.64 -12.79
N THR A 211 -6.77 4.76 -11.54
CA THR A 211 -7.24 3.64 -10.73
C THR A 211 -8.76 3.49 -10.78
N ALA A 212 -9.50 4.60 -10.82
CA ALA A 212 -10.94 4.59 -10.75
C ALA A 212 -11.63 4.30 -12.09
N MET A 213 -11.07 4.79 -13.21
CA MET A 213 -11.76 4.77 -14.51
C MET A 213 -11.02 3.97 -15.59
N SER A 214 -9.87 3.38 -15.26
CA SER A 214 -9.11 2.60 -16.23
C SER A 214 -9.70 1.19 -16.34
N PRO A 215 -10.25 0.78 -17.51
CA PRO A 215 -10.68 -0.60 -17.73
C PRO A 215 -9.50 -1.59 -17.85
N ARG A 216 -8.26 -1.12 -17.68
CA ARG A 216 -7.02 -1.89 -17.86
C ARG A 216 -6.07 -1.83 -16.66
N SER A 217 -6.35 -1.02 -15.63
CA SER A 217 -5.37 -0.87 -14.53
C SER A 217 -5.25 -2.12 -13.68
N ASP A 218 -6.30 -2.95 -13.65
CA ASP A 218 -6.31 -4.20 -12.91
C ASP A 218 -6.76 -5.33 -13.86
N PHE A 219 -5.89 -6.33 -14.04
CA PHE A 219 -6.27 -7.61 -14.62
C PHE A 219 -7.39 -8.21 -13.76
N PRO A 220 -8.37 -8.95 -14.31
CA PRO A 220 -9.45 -9.53 -13.52
C PRO A 220 -8.88 -10.25 -12.30
N ALA A 221 -9.24 -9.78 -11.10
CA ALA A 221 -8.55 -10.15 -9.87
C ALA A 221 -8.67 -11.65 -9.56
N ASP A 222 -9.74 -12.29 -10.04
CA ASP A 222 -9.94 -13.73 -10.04
C ASP A 222 -8.97 -14.48 -10.96
N VAL A 223 -8.78 -14.00 -12.19
CA VAL A 223 -7.82 -14.60 -13.14
C VAL A 223 -6.38 -14.35 -12.66
N TRP A 224 -6.11 -13.19 -12.05
CA TRP A 224 -4.82 -12.88 -11.43
C TRP A 224 -4.54 -13.86 -10.29
N LEU A 225 -5.47 -13.98 -9.34
CA LEU A 225 -5.36 -14.89 -8.21
C LEU A 225 -5.15 -16.34 -8.66
N LEU A 226 -5.92 -16.80 -9.65
CA LEU A 226 -5.77 -18.14 -10.21
C LEU A 226 -4.38 -18.34 -10.83
N SER A 227 -3.87 -17.35 -11.58
CA SER A 227 -2.53 -17.43 -12.17
C SER A 227 -1.44 -17.50 -11.10
N GLU A 228 -1.57 -16.75 -10.01
CA GLU A 228 -0.64 -16.77 -8.90
C GLU A 228 -0.69 -18.10 -8.13
N GLU A 229 -1.88 -18.60 -7.81
CA GLU A 229 -2.08 -19.90 -7.15
C GLU A 229 -1.44 -21.04 -7.94
N LEU A 230 -1.67 -21.10 -9.26
CA LEU A 230 -1.05 -22.11 -10.13
C LEU A 230 0.46 -21.96 -10.26
N THR A 231 1.00 -20.74 -10.13
CA THR A 231 2.45 -20.50 -10.16
C THR A 231 3.11 -20.95 -8.86
N MET A 232 2.42 -20.79 -7.72
CA MET A 232 2.94 -21.15 -6.40
C MET A 232 2.81 -22.63 -6.06
N GLU A 233 1.78 -23.32 -6.56
CA GLU A 233 1.55 -24.75 -6.30
C GLU A 233 2.82 -25.62 -6.44
N PRO A 234 3.63 -25.53 -7.52
CA PRO A 234 4.84 -26.34 -7.65
C PRO A 234 5.95 -25.95 -6.66
N MET A 235 5.95 -24.72 -6.12
CA MET A 235 7.03 -24.24 -5.26
C MET A 235 7.14 -25.03 -3.95
N ALA A 236 6.03 -25.59 -3.47
CA ALA A 236 5.96 -26.41 -2.27
C ALA A 236 6.81 -27.69 -2.38
N ALA A 237 7.10 -28.13 -3.61
CA ALA A 237 7.87 -29.32 -3.93
C ALA A 237 9.27 -29.00 -4.48
N THR A 238 9.74 -27.75 -4.37
CA THR A 238 11.09 -27.38 -4.83
C THR A 238 12.15 -28.12 -4.01
N ASP A 239 13.11 -28.76 -4.67
CA ASP A 239 14.23 -29.46 -4.01
C ASP A 239 15.58 -28.77 -4.26
N LYS A 240 15.62 -27.75 -5.12
CA LYS A 240 16.83 -27.00 -5.46
C LYS A 240 16.56 -25.59 -5.97
N VAL A 241 17.43 -24.65 -5.60
CA VAL A 241 17.47 -23.31 -6.19
C VAL A 241 18.75 -23.14 -7.00
N VAL A 242 18.63 -22.50 -8.17
CA VAL A 242 19.76 -22.13 -9.05
C VAL A 242 19.57 -20.69 -9.51
N ILE A 243 20.56 -19.85 -9.25
CA ILE A 243 20.60 -18.44 -9.64
C ILE A 243 21.78 -18.26 -10.58
N THR A 244 21.49 -17.79 -11.79
CA THR A 244 22.51 -17.47 -12.80
C THR A 244 22.25 -16.12 -13.43
N ASP A 245 23.31 -15.40 -13.81
CA ASP A 245 23.21 -14.19 -14.63
C ASP A 245 24.27 -14.17 -15.76
N PRO A 246 24.14 -13.26 -16.75
CA PRO A 246 25.12 -13.12 -17.82
C PRO A 246 26.51 -12.64 -17.37
N GLU A 247 26.64 -12.12 -16.15
CA GLU A 247 27.87 -11.59 -15.57
C GLU A 247 28.70 -12.70 -14.89
N GLY A 248 28.12 -13.89 -14.75
CA GLY A 248 28.78 -15.11 -14.28
C GLY A 248 28.35 -15.55 -12.88
N THR A 249 27.31 -14.95 -12.29
CA THR A 249 26.72 -15.49 -11.06
C THR A 249 26.26 -16.92 -11.32
N ASN A 250 26.59 -17.81 -10.38
CA ASN A 250 26.19 -19.21 -10.41
C ASN A 250 26.10 -19.72 -8.97
N ALA A 251 25.02 -19.37 -8.29
CA ALA A 251 24.72 -19.79 -6.93
C ALA A 251 23.66 -20.87 -6.94
N TRP A 252 23.83 -21.90 -6.11
CA TRP A 252 22.83 -22.95 -5.96
C TRP A 252 22.91 -23.59 -4.58
N TRP A 253 21.79 -24.16 -4.15
CA TRP A 253 21.70 -24.97 -2.94
C TRP A 253 20.52 -25.93 -3.04
N ASP A 254 20.65 -27.07 -2.39
CA ASP A 254 19.55 -28.02 -2.24
C ASP A 254 18.59 -27.50 -1.14
N MET A 255 17.30 -27.71 -1.35
CA MET A 255 16.23 -27.31 -0.43
C MET A 255 15.70 -28.54 0.29
N THR A 256 15.56 -28.44 1.61
CA THR A 256 14.77 -29.42 2.37
C THR A 256 13.27 -29.16 2.17
N GLU A 257 12.45 -30.17 2.40
CA GLU A 257 10.98 -30.02 2.40
C GLU A 257 10.54 -28.89 3.34
N GLU A 258 11.13 -28.79 4.54
CA GLU A 258 10.83 -27.71 5.48
C GLU A 258 11.15 -26.33 4.91
N GLN A 259 12.27 -26.16 4.21
CA GLN A 259 12.66 -24.90 3.59
C GLN A 259 11.69 -24.53 2.46
N SER A 260 11.25 -25.49 1.67
CA SER A 260 10.30 -25.26 0.56
C SER A 260 8.91 -24.92 1.09
N GLN A 261 8.46 -25.57 2.16
CA GLN A 261 7.21 -25.24 2.85
C GLN A 261 7.26 -23.86 3.52
N ARG A 262 8.42 -23.46 4.09
CA ARG A 262 8.63 -22.09 4.61
C ARG A 262 8.56 -21.06 3.49
N TRP A 263 9.26 -21.32 2.39
CA TRP A 263 9.26 -20.43 1.24
C TRP A 263 7.85 -20.19 0.72
N VAL A 264 7.05 -21.24 0.50
CA VAL A 264 5.66 -21.09 0.03
C VAL A 264 4.78 -20.27 0.97
N ARG A 265 5.01 -20.32 2.29
CA ARG A 265 4.26 -19.48 3.23
C ARG A 265 4.57 -18.00 3.08
N GLY A 266 5.80 -17.66 2.71
CA GLY A 266 6.26 -16.27 2.58
C GLY A 266 6.33 -15.75 1.15
N VAL A 267 6.19 -16.62 0.14
CA VAL A 267 6.39 -16.28 -1.28
C VAL A 267 5.33 -15.31 -1.77
N TYR A 268 4.18 -15.25 -1.10
CA TYR A 268 3.00 -14.61 -1.65
C TYR A 268 2.64 -13.30 -0.98
N LEU A 269 2.56 -12.26 -1.80
CA LEU A 269 1.84 -11.01 -1.53
C LEU A 269 1.05 -10.76 -2.82
N ARG A 270 -0.29 -10.78 -2.81
CA ARG A 270 -1.07 -10.68 -4.07
C ARG A 270 -0.54 -9.54 -4.98
N GLY A 271 -0.25 -9.86 -6.23
CA GLY A 271 0.49 -8.99 -7.15
C GLY A 271 2.02 -9.13 -7.16
N HIS A 272 2.60 -9.93 -6.26
CA HIS A 272 4.03 -10.18 -6.08
C HIS A 272 4.30 -11.64 -5.66
N ILE A 273 5.18 -12.30 -6.39
CA ILE A 273 5.69 -13.63 -6.03
C ILE A 273 7.19 -13.48 -5.72
N PHE A 274 7.57 -13.64 -4.45
CA PHE A 274 8.95 -13.54 -3.99
C PHE A 274 9.76 -14.78 -4.37
N MET A 275 10.30 -14.78 -5.58
CA MET A 275 11.07 -15.89 -6.16
C MET A 275 12.45 -16.10 -5.52
N PHE A 276 12.81 -15.31 -4.52
CA PHE A 276 13.98 -15.51 -3.69
C PHE A 276 13.56 -15.97 -2.30
N PRO A 277 13.98 -17.17 -1.83
CA PRO A 277 13.58 -17.66 -0.51
C PRO A 277 13.93 -16.75 0.67
N GLN A 278 14.93 -15.89 0.51
CA GLN A 278 15.33 -14.92 1.54
C GLN A 278 14.46 -13.66 1.58
N GLU A 279 13.69 -13.39 0.52
CA GLU A 279 12.77 -12.24 0.42
C GLU A 279 11.34 -12.62 0.80
N ALA A 280 11.05 -13.92 0.91
CA ALA A 280 9.76 -14.44 1.32
C ALA A 280 9.49 -14.17 2.82
N TYR A 281 8.29 -13.71 3.15
CA TYR A 281 7.88 -13.29 4.51
C TYR A 281 7.54 -14.45 5.48
N GLY A 282 8.22 -15.62 5.43
CA GLY A 282 7.76 -16.86 6.11
C GLY A 282 8.81 -17.78 6.74
#